data_AF-A0A7J4L1A7-F1
#
_entry.id   AF-A0A7J4L1A7-F1
#
_cell.length_a   1.000
_cell.length_b   1.000
_cell.length_c   1.000
_cell.angle_alpha   90.00
_cell.angle_beta   90.00
_cell.angle_gamma   90.00
#
_symmetry.space_group_name_H-M   'P 1'
#
loop_
_entity.id
_entity.type
_entity.pdbx_description
1 polymer ?
#
loop_
_entity_poly.entity_id
_entity_poly.type
_entity_poly.pdbx_seq_one_letter_code
_entity_poly.pdbx_strand_id
1 'polypeptide(L)' 'MQVKVLKKVPAFVGSDLKEYGPFSENQAVSLPYKVAKLLISKSMAELEELD' A
#
# COMPACT_ATOMS: atom_id res chain seq x y z
N MET A 1 -6.31 0.49 -6.50
CA MET A 1 -5.24 1.41 -6.92
C MET A 1 -3.94 0.65 -6.79
N GLN A 2 -3.20 0.54 -7.89
CA GLN A 2 -1.91 -0.15 -7.87
C GLN A 2 -0.85 0.80 -7.31
N VAL A 3 -0.04 0.28 -6.38
CA VAL A 3 1.05 1.00 -5.76
C VAL A 3 2.22 0.07 -5.56
N LYS A 4 3.43 0.63 -5.66
CA LYS A 4 4.67 -0.05 -5.33
C LYS A 4 5.08 0.33 -3.92
N VAL A 5 5.27 -0.66 -3.05
CA VAL A 5 5.68 -0.47 -1.66
C VAL A 5 7.16 -0.10 -1.61
N LEU A 6 7.51 0.99 -0.94
CA LEU A 6 8.88 1.51 -0.85
C LEU A 6 9.63 1.03 0.39
N LYS A 7 8.91 0.57 1.42
CA LYS A 7 9.46 0.13 2.70
C LYS A 7 8.59 -0.97 3.29
N LYS A 8 9.13 -1.86 4.11
CA LYS A 8 8.35 -2.90 4.80
C LYS A 8 7.14 -2.30 5.54
N VAL A 9 5.95 -2.84 5.28
CA VAL A 9 4.70 -2.47 5.95
C VAL A 9 4.23 -3.68 6.78
N PRO A 10 4.09 -3.57 8.11
CA PRO A 10 3.48 -4.63 8.92
C PRO A 10 2.04 -4.93 8.52
N ALA A 11 1.49 -6.05 8.96
CA ALA A 11 0.06 -6.30 8.82
C ALA A 11 -0.74 -5.24 9.63
N PHE A 12 -1.86 -4.76 9.08
CA PHE A 12 -2.75 -3.83 9.76
C PHE A 12 -4.20 -4.01 9.31
N VAL A 13 -5.14 -3.50 10.11
CA VAL A 13 -6.58 -3.50 9.78
C VAL A 13 -6.97 -2.14 9.21
N GLY A 14 -7.58 -2.14 8.03
CA GLY A 14 -8.08 -0.93 7.37
C GLY A 14 -9.40 -0.43 7.97
N SER A 15 -9.84 0.76 7.52
CA SER A 15 -11.12 1.34 7.94
C SER A 15 -12.35 0.52 7.50
N ASP A 16 -12.17 -0.41 6.57
CA ASP A 16 -13.17 -1.37 6.09
C ASP A 16 -13.13 -2.71 6.84
N LEU A 17 -12.38 -2.77 7.96
CA LEU A 17 -12.19 -3.95 8.81
C LEU A 17 -11.50 -5.13 8.12
N LYS A 18 -10.83 -4.89 6.98
CA LYS A 18 -10.00 -5.90 6.30
C LYS A 18 -8.55 -5.80 6.72
N GLU A 19 -7.88 -6.95 6.74
CA GLU A 19 -6.43 -7.02 6.98
C GLU A 19 -5.66 -6.76 5.69
N TYR A 20 -4.57 -6.01 5.81
CA TYR A 20 -3.64 -5.67 4.74
C TYR A 20 -2.21 -5.96 5.17
N GLY A 21 -1.41 -6.47 4.24
CA GLY A 21 -0.02 -6.81 4.51
C GLY A 21 0.16 -8.18 5.19
N PRO A 22 1.36 -8.46 5.72
CA PRO A 22 2.55 -7.60 5.62
C PRO A 22 2.98 -7.41 4.17
N PHE A 23 3.50 -6.22 3.84
CA PHE A 23 4.08 -5.94 2.52
C PHE A 23 5.60 -5.79 2.60
N SER A 24 6.27 -6.34 1.60
CA SER A 24 7.71 -6.23 1.41
C SER A 24 8.07 -4.99 0.60
N GLU A 25 9.31 -4.53 0.76
CA GLU A 25 9.87 -3.48 -0.10
C GLU A 25 9.88 -3.91 -1.58
N ASN A 26 9.61 -2.96 -2.47
CA ASN A 26 9.40 -3.13 -3.91
C ASN A 26 8.22 -4.02 -4.32
N GLN A 27 7.34 -4.41 -3.39
CA GLN A 27 6.16 -5.20 -3.71
C GLN A 27 5.08 -4.33 -4.39
N ALA A 28 4.65 -4.75 -5.58
CA ALA A 28 3.46 -4.23 -6.25
C ALA A 28 2.18 -4.78 -5.60
N VAL A 29 1.25 -3.90 -5.19
CA VAL A 29 -0.01 -4.30 -4.54
C VAL A 29 -1.19 -3.46 -5.01
N SER A 30 -2.37 -4.08 -5.07
CA SER A 30 -3.62 -3.37 -5.32
C SER A 30 -4.36 -3.12 -4.02
N LEU A 31 -4.54 -1.83 -3.68
CA LEU A 31 -5.17 -1.40 -2.43
C LEU A 31 -6.39 -0.49 -2.70
N PRO A 32 -7.35 -0.42 -1.77
CA PRO A 32 -8.40 0.59 -1.82
C PRO A 32 -7.80 1.99 -1.82
N TYR A 33 -8.45 2.94 -2.52
CA TYR A 33 -7.94 4.30 -2.69
C TYR A 33 -7.52 4.96 -1.37
N LYS A 34 -8.34 4.82 -0.31
CA LYS A 34 -8.04 5.40 1.02
C LYS A 34 -6.77 4.82 1.64
N VAL A 35 -6.56 3.51 1.51
CA VAL A 35 -5.40 2.81 2.06
C VAL A 35 -4.14 3.13 1.25
N ALA A 36 -4.23 3.08 -0.08
CA ALA A 36 -3.14 3.46 -0.98
C ALA A 36 -2.68 4.91 -0.74
N LYS A 37 -3.64 5.86 -0.65
CA LYS A 37 -3.36 7.27 -0.38
C LYS A 37 -2.68 7.50 0.97
N LEU A 38 -3.05 6.72 2.00
CA LEU A 38 -2.41 6.76 3.32
C LEU A 38 -0.96 6.30 3.27
N LEU A 39 -0.65 5.22 2.53
CA LEU A 39 0.73 4.75 2.39
C LEU A 39 1.57 5.73 1.59
N ILE A 40 1.03 6.31 0.52
CA ILE A 40 1.70 7.34 -0.29
C ILE A 40 1.98 8.60 0.54
N SER A 41 1.01 9.10 1.32
CA SER A 41 1.19 10.31 2.15
C SER A 41 2.22 10.14 3.26
N LYS A 42 2.52 8.89 3.65
CA LYS A 42 3.56 8.52 4.61
C LYS A 42 4.88 8.12 3.93
N SER A 43 5.00 8.29 2.62
CA SER A 43 6.18 7.88 1.83
C SER A 43 6.56 6.41 2.03
N MET A 44 5.54 5.55 2.18
CA MET A 44 5.69 4.09 2.31
C MET A 44 5.37 3.36 0.99
N ALA A 45 4.72 4.03 0.04
CA ALA A 45 4.42 3.51 -1.28
C ALA A 45 4.38 4.65 -2.31
N GLU A 46 4.47 4.32 -3.59
CA GLU A 46 4.30 5.24 -4.73
C GLU A 46 3.23 4.70 -5.69
N LEU A 47 2.64 5.57 -6.51
CA LEU A 47 1.73 5.14 -7.57
C LEU A 47 2.51 4.25 -8.53
N GLU A 48 1.96 3.09 -8.86
CA GLU A 48 2.52 2.25 -9.92
C GLU A 48 1.88 2.68 -11.24
N GLU A 49 2.66 3.31 -12.11
CA GLU A 49 2.25 3.58 -13.49
C GLU A 49 2.40 2.27 -14.28
N LEU A 50 1.31 1.83 -14.90
CA LEU A 50 1.36 0.75 -15.89
C LEU A 50 1.77 1.41 -17.21
N ASP A 51 2.98 1.14 -17.66
CA ASP A 51 3.44 1.44 -19.03
C ASP A 51 2.62 0.67 -20.08
#